data_AF-A0A3D6EUW3-F1
#
_entry.id   AF-A0A3D6EUW3-F1
#
_cell.length_a   1.000
_cell.length_b   1.000
_cell.length_c   1.000
_cell.angle_alpha   90.00
_cell.angle_beta   90.00
_cell.angle_gamma   90.00
#
_symmetry.space_group_name_H-M   'P 1'
#
loop_
_entity.id
_entity.type
_entity.pdbx_description
1 polymer ?
#
loop_
_entity_poly.entity_id
_entity_poly.type
_entity_poly.pdbx_seq_one_letter_code
_entity_poly.pdbx_strand_id
1 'polypeptide(L)'
;MKIITPLFLAALLFFSSCQDDEVLPAEAKAKLLAGNPGASKTWKLINGTIQVNGLDVVERDIDPCQLDDLFKFTNNGDQTYELRGSFLKCNEDDDELLETGNWAFTLDGSMVIILSDKTSFTGLFNYWNMPFPAEVISLTETD
;
A
#
# COMPACT_ATOMS: atom_id res chain seq x y z
N MET A 1 71.21 -16.62 17.74
CA MET A 1 70.32 -16.40 16.56
C MET A 1 68.91 -16.73 17.04
N LYS A 2 67.86 -15.91 17.00
CA LYS A 2 67.57 -14.58 16.43
C LYS A 2 66.36 -14.02 17.22
N ILE A 3 66.50 -12.78 17.71
CA ILE A 3 65.56 -11.66 17.68
C ILE A 3 64.12 -11.87 18.20
N ILE A 4 63.86 -11.26 19.36
CA ILE A 4 62.57 -10.79 19.85
C ILE A 4 62.19 -9.55 19.04
N THR A 5 61.00 -9.49 18.43
CA THR A 5 60.35 -8.21 18.08
C THR A 5 58.81 -8.36 18.06
N PRO A 6 58.08 -7.54 18.83
CA PRO A 6 56.62 -7.44 18.81
C PRO A 6 56.18 -6.50 17.68
N LEU A 7 55.10 -6.81 16.96
CA LEU A 7 54.54 -5.88 15.99
C LEU A 7 53.02 -6.04 15.91
N PHE A 8 52.34 -5.15 16.64
CA PHE A 8 51.20 -4.37 16.17
C PHE A 8 50.68 -4.79 14.78
N LEU A 9 49.71 -5.69 14.73
CA LEU A 9 48.89 -5.86 13.54
C LEU A 9 47.49 -5.34 13.86
N ALA A 10 47.39 -4.02 13.70
CA ALA A 10 46.28 -3.34 13.06
C ALA A 10 44.88 -3.81 13.47
N ALA A 11 44.37 -3.20 14.53
CA ALA A 11 42.94 -2.92 14.72
C ALA A 11 42.45 -1.94 13.63
N LEU A 12 42.47 -2.38 12.38
CA LEU A 12 41.94 -1.62 11.24
C LEU A 12 40.70 -2.34 10.72
N LEU A 13 39.64 -1.54 10.58
CA LEU A 13 38.43 -1.80 9.80
C LEU A 13 37.27 -2.51 10.51
N PHE A 14 36.65 -1.85 11.49
CA PHE A 14 35.18 -1.88 11.60
C PHE A 14 34.65 -0.51 12.04
N PHE A 15 35.05 0.56 11.33
CA PHE A 15 34.15 1.70 11.20
C PHE A 15 33.14 1.33 10.12
N SER A 16 32.20 0.44 10.42
CA SER A 16 30.94 0.43 9.70
C SER A 16 30.24 1.72 10.11
N SER A 17 30.53 2.80 9.37
CA SER A 17 29.65 3.94 9.33
C SER A 17 28.33 3.40 8.75
N CYS A 18 27.42 2.95 9.63
CA CYS A 18 26.01 2.97 9.28
C CYS A 18 25.73 4.43 8.96
N GLN A 19 25.75 4.78 7.68
CA GLN A 19 24.93 5.89 7.25
C GLN A 19 23.52 5.43 7.59
N ASP A 20 22.86 6.13 8.49
CA ASP A 20 21.43 5.97 8.67
C ASP A 20 20.84 6.31 7.29
N ASP A 21 20.48 5.27 6.54
CA ASP A 21 19.86 5.43 5.23
C ASP A 21 18.61 6.28 5.47
N GLU A 22 18.55 7.43 4.80
CA GLU A 22 17.41 8.32 4.89
C GLU A 22 16.18 7.53 4.43
N VAL A 23 15.23 7.32 5.34
CA VAL A 23 14.01 6.56 5.05
C VAL A 23 13.27 7.29 3.93
N LEU A 24 13.14 6.62 2.79
CA LEU A 24 12.45 7.20 1.64
C LEU A 24 10.99 7.50 2.02
N PRO A 25 10.40 8.61 1.55
CA PRO A 25 8.99 8.90 1.77
C PRO A 25 8.06 7.74 1.37
N ALA A 26 8.38 7.07 0.26
CA ALA A 26 7.70 5.87 -0.20
C ALA A 26 7.69 4.74 0.86
N GLU A 27 8.82 4.51 1.53
CA GLU A 27 8.96 3.47 2.56
C GLU A 27 8.14 3.81 3.80
N ALA A 28 8.18 5.08 4.23
CA ALA A 28 7.36 5.55 5.35
C ALA A 28 5.86 5.39 5.05
N LYS A 29 5.41 5.75 3.84
CA LYS A 29 4.01 5.58 3.39
C LYS A 29 3.63 4.11 3.24
N ALA A 30 4.50 3.26 2.70
CA ALA A 30 4.29 1.81 2.62
C ALA A 30 4.06 1.21 4.00
N LYS A 31 4.84 1.62 5.00
CA LYS A 31 4.66 1.18 6.38
C LYS A 31 3.33 1.63 6.98
N LEU A 32 2.87 2.83 6.67
CA LEU A 32 1.54 3.29 7.10
C LEU A 32 0.42 2.51 6.43
N LEU A 33 0.51 2.28 5.11
CA LEU A 33 -0.53 1.62 4.32
C LEU A 33 -0.65 0.12 4.62
N ALA A 34 0.48 -0.58 4.79
CA ALA A 34 0.53 -2.04 4.81
C ALA A 34 1.26 -2.64 6.02
N GLY A 35 1.87 -1.80 6.88
CA GLY A 35 2.65 -2.24 8.05
C GLY A 35 4.14 -2.48 7.74
N ASN A 36 4.88 -2.99 8.74
CA ASN A 36 6.29 -3.34 8.58
C ASN A 36 6.51 -4.40 7.47
N PRO A 37 7.73 -4.55 6.93
CA PRO A 37 8.03 -5.62 5.98
C PRO A 37 7.54 -7.00 6.48
N GLY A 38 6.81 -7.71 5.62
CA GLY A 38 6.13 -8.97 5.90
C GLY A 38 4.75 -8.86 6.55
N ALA A 39 4.29 -7.66 6.92
CA ALA A 39 2.97 -7.44 7.49
C ALA A 39 1.93 -7.06 6.44
N SER A 40 0.67 -6.98 6.86
CA SER A 40 -0.44 -6.45 6.06
C SER A 40 -1.37 -5.61 6.92
N LYS A 41 -2.04 -4.64 6.31
CA LYS A 41 -3.18 -3.93 6.89
C LYS A 41 -4.39 -4.03 5.96
N THR A 42 -5.57 -3.94 6.57
CA THR A 42 -6.86 -3.99 5.86
C THR A 42 -7.63 -2.72 6.12
N TRP A 43 -8.22 -2.17 5.06
CA TRP A 43 -8.95 -0.91 5.05
C TRP A 43 -10.37 -1.12 4.54
N LYS A 44 -11.28 -0.25 4.98
CA LYS A 44 -12.65 -0.16 4.50
C LYS A 44 -12.89 1.23 3.93
N LEU A 45 -13.67 1.30 2.86
CA LEU A 45 -14.16 2.56 2.34
C LEU A 45 -15.25 3.09 3.29
N ILE A 46 -15.11 4.34 3.74
CA ILE A 46 -16.11 4.96 4.63
C ILE A 46 -16.98 5.99 3.91
N ASN A 47 -16.43 6.67 2.91
CA ASN A 47 -17.09 7.65 2.08
C ASN A 47 -16.23 7.89 0.82
N GLY A 48 -16.79 8.65 -0.12
CA GLY A 48 -16.06 9.13 -1.28
C GLY A 48 -16.72 10.40 -1.81
N THR A 49 -15.94 11.23 -2.47
CA THR A 49 -16.44 12.41 -3.16
C THR A 49 -16.05 12.34 -4.63
N ILE A 50 -16.84 13.00 -5.48
CA ILE A 50 -16.55 13.13 -6.90
C ILE A 50 -16.49 14.63 -7.23
N GLN A 51 -15.51 14.98 -8.05
CA GLN A 51 -15.44 16.28 -8.71
C GLN A 51 -15.32 16.05 -10.21
N VAL A 52 -16.24 16.62 -11.01
CA VAL A 52 -16.22 16.50 -12.47
C VAL A 52 -15.98 17.87 -13.08
N ASN A 53 -14.96 18.01 -13.92
CA ASN A 53 -14.69 19.22 -14.72
C ASN A 53 -14.70 20.55 -13.94
N GLY A 54 -14.15 20.55 -12.72
CA GLY A 54 -14.08 21.75 -11.87
C GLY A 54 -15.41 22.21 -11.27
N LEU A 55 -16.45 21.37 -11.36
CA LEU A 55 -17.67 21.55 -10.58
C LEU A 55 -17.40 21.37 -9.09
N ASP A 56 -18.40 21.68 -8.27
CA ASP A 56 -18.32 21.48 -6.82
C ASP A 56 -18.07 20.00 -6.48
N VAL A 57 -17.31 19.79 -5.40
CA VAL A 57 -17.09 18.46 -4.83
C VAL A 57 -18.41 17.99 -4.23
N VAL A 58 -18.92 16.87 -4.70
CA VAL A 58 -20.15 16.24 -4.18
C VAL A 58 -19.82 14.92 -3.50
N GLU A 59 -20.50 14.61 -2.40
CA GLU A 59 -20.45 13.27 -1.83
C GLU A 59 -21.03 12.27 -2.84
N ARG A 60 -20.30 11.16 -3.02
CA ARG A 60 -20.77 10.04 -3.83
C ARG A 60 -21.64 9.17 -2.95
N ASP A 61 -22.84 8.87 -3.42
CA ASP A 61 -23.65 7.79 -2.85
C ASP A 61 -22.96 6.46 -3.19
N ILE A 62 -22.40 5.81 -2.17
CA ILE A 62 -21.70 4.52 -2.29
C ILE A 62 -22.66 3.46 -1.78
N ASP A 63 -22.88 2.43 -2.60
CA ASP A 63 -23.80 1.36 -2.24
C ASP A 63 -23.36 0.72 -0.91
N PRO A 64 -24.26 0.47 0.05
CA PRO A 64 -23.90 -0.04 1.38
C PRO A 64 -23.09 -1.35 1.35
N CYS A 65 -23.31 -2.17 0.32
CA CYS A 65 -22.59 -3.42 0.05
C CYS A 65 -21.12 -3.23 -0.34
N GLN A 66 -20.68 -2.01 -0.67
CA GLN A 66 -19.29 -1.68 -1.00
C GLN A 66 -18.55 -1.08 0.19
N LEU A 67 -19.28 -0.47 1.12
CA LEU A 67 -18.71 0.14 2.33
C LEU A 67 -18.17 -0.90 3.31
N ASP A 68 -18.54 -2.17 3.14
CA ASP A 68 -18.02 -3.27 3.93
C ASP A 68 -16.99 -4.15 3.21
N ASP A 69 -16.68 -3.86 1.93
CA ASP A 69 -15.57 -4.45 1.19
C ASP A 69 -14.23 -4.14 1.86
N LEU A 70 -13.30 -5.10 1.72
CA LEU A 70 -12.01 -5.10 2.40
C LEU A 70 -10.86 -4.94 1.41
N PHE A 71 -10.13 -3.83 1.53
CA PHE A 71 -8.91 -3.55 0.79
C PHE A 71 -7.71 -3.98 1.63
N LYS A 72 -7.01 -5.03 1.23
CA LYS A 72 -5.83 -5.53 1.93
C LYS A 72 -4.55 -5.18 1.17
N PHE A 73 -3.62 -4.54 1.86
CA PHE A 73 -2.29 -4.25 1.35
C PHE A 73 -1.26 -5.01 2.17
N THR A 74 -0.40 -5.78 1.50
CA THR A 74 0.67 -6.55 2.13
C THR A 74 2.02 -5.96 1.76
N ASN A 75 2.85 -5.67 2.75
CA ASN A 75 4.21 -5.14 2.56
C ASN A 75 5.21 -6.28 2.38
N ASN A 76 5.10 -7.02 1.28
CA ASN A 76 5.99 -8.13 0.94
C ASN A 76 6.82 -7.79 -0.33
N GLY A 77 7.67 -8.72 -0.76
CA GLY A 77 8.53 -8.50 -1.94
C GLY A 77 7.76 -8.17 -3.22
N ASP A 78 6.54 -8.71 -3.34
CA ASP A 78 5.66 -8.47 -4.50
C ASP A 78 4.69 -7.30 -4.28
N GLN A 79 4.64 -6.73 -3.07
CA GLN A 79 3.65 -5.72 -2.66
C GLN A 79 2.21 -6.11 -3.06
N THR A 80 1.72 -7.23 -2.52
CA THR A 80 0.41 -7.79 -2.91
C THR A 80 -0.77 -6.93 -2.43
N TYR A 81 -1.77 -6.79 -3.30
CA TYR A 81 -3.05 -6.13 -3.07
C TYR A 81 -4.23 -7.09 -3.32
N GLU A 82 -5.26 -7.00 -2.48
CA GLU A 82 -6.53 -7.72 -2.64
C GLU A 82 -7.72 -6.82 -2.30
N LEU A 83 -8.78 -6.88 -3.10
CA LEU A 83 -10.11 -6.42 -2.75
C LEU A 83 -11.01 -7.63 -2.55
N ARG A 84 -11.63 -7.72 -1.38
CA ARG A 84 -12.58 -8.79 -1.08
C ARG A 84 -13.95 -8.21 -0.78
N GLY A 85 -14.94 -8.82 -1.41
CA GLY A 85 -16.35 -8.61 -1.13
C GLY A 85 -16.67 -9.01 0.31
N SER A 86 -17.63 -8.32 0.90
CA SER A 86 -18.20 -8.72 2.18
C SER A 86 -19.23 -9.84 2.03
N PHE A 87 -19.88 -10.23 3.14
CA PHE A 87 -21.05 -11.10 3.08
C PHE A 87 -22.26 -10.42 2.41
N LEU A 88 -22.38 -9.09 2.52
CA LEU A 88 -23.42 -8.31 1.85
C LEU A 88 -22.92 -7.98 0.43
N LYS A 89 -22.84 -8.98 -0.44
CA LYS A 89 -22.43 -8.75 -1.84
C LYS A 89 -23.36 -7.74 -2.52
N CYS A 90 -22.81 -6.86 -3.37
CA CYS A 90 -23.65 -6.00 -4.23
C CYS A 90 -24.33 -6.78 -5.36
N ASN A 91 -23.72 -7.88 -5.78
CA ASN A 91 -24.29 -8.83 -6.72
C ASN A 91 -24.02 -10.25 -6.22
N GLU A 92 -25.06 -11.09 -6.20
CA GLU A 92 -24.97 -12.47 -5.70
C GLU A 92 -23.98 -13.31 -6.53
N ASP A 93 -23.82 -12.98 -7.81
CA ASP A 93 -22.93 -13.65 -8.76
C ASP A 93 -21.45 -13.27 -8.59
N ASP A 94 -21.13 -12.24 -7.80
CA ASP A 94 -19.75 -11.81 -7.60
C ASP A 94 -18.97 -12.78 -6.70
N ASP A 95 -17.70 -13.02 -7.01
CA ASP A 95 -16.83 -13.83 -6.15
C ASP A 95 -16.52 -13.09 -4.83
N GLU A 96 -16.09 -13.81 -3.80
CA GLU A 96 -15.56 -13.17 -2.59
C GLU A 96 -14.29 -12.36 -2.91
N LEU A 97 -13.44 -12.87 -3.80
CA LEU A 97 -12.23 -12.18 -4.24
C LEU A 97 -12.55 -11.34 -5.49
N LEU A 98 -12.79 -10.05 -5.27
CA LEU A 98 -13.23 -9.12 -6.31
C LEU A 98 -12.06 -8.61 -7.16
N GLU A 99 -10.90 -8.40 -6.54
CA GLU A 99 -9.70 -7.91 -7.23
C GLU A 99 -8.41 -8.44 -6.59
N THR A 100 -7.40 -8.70 -7.41
CA THR A 100 -6.03 -8.95 -6.94
C THR A 100 -5.03 -8.19 -7.80
N GLY A 101 -3.90 -7.83 -7.21
CA GLY A 101 -2.81 -7.22 -7.95
C GLY A 101 -1.60 -6.90 -7.10
N ASN A 102 -0.82 -5.94 -7.56
CA ASN A 102 0.30 -5.37 -6.84
C ASN A 102 0.11 -3.86 -6.60
N TRP A 103 0.82 -3.31 -5.63
CA TRP A 103 0.79 -1.88 -5.34
C TRP A 103 2.19 -1.30 -5.14
N ALA A 104 2.34 0.01 -5.33
CA ALA A 104 3.57 0.73 -5.04
C ALA A 104 3.29 2.22 -4.80
N PHE A 105 4.17 2.89 -4.05
CA PHE A 105 4.23 4.34 -4.03
C PHE A 105 5.25 4.86 -5.05
N THR A 106 5.04 6.07 -5.58
CA THR A 106 6.12 6.85 -6.18
C THR A 106 7.21 7.14 -5.15
N LEU A 107 8.46 7.40 -5.58
CA LEU A 107 9.60 7.58 -4.67
C LEU A 107 9.39 8.69 -3.62
N ASP A 108 8.66 9.74 -4.00
CA ASP A 108 8.28 10.87 -3.14
C ASP A 108 7.06 10.57 -2.24
N GLY A 109 6.41 9.42 -2.42
CA GLY A 109 5.23 9.01 -1.65
C GLY A 109 3.95 9.77 -2.00
N SER A 110 3.93 10.55 -3.10
CA SER A 110 2.79 11.41 -3.47
C SER A 110 1.67 10.66 -4.18
N MET A 111 1.97 9.53 -4.83
CA MET A 111 0.97 8.71 -5.51
C MET A 111 1.06 7.25 -5.08
N VAL A 112 -0.09 6.61 -4.91
CA VAL A 112 -0.22 5.15 -4.85
C VAL A 112 -0.65 4.62 -6.21
N ILE A 113 0.03 3.58 -6.67
CA ILE A 113 -0.22 2.90 -7.93
C ILE A 113 -0.68 1.49 -7.59
N ILE A 114 -1.82 1.06 -8.13
CA ILE A 114 -2.30 -0.31 -8.03
C ILE A 114 -2.40 -0.87 -9.44
N LEU A 115 -1.82 -2.06 -9.63
CA LEU A 115 -1.83 -2.80 -10.88
C LEU A 115 -2.68 -4.04 -10.67
N SER A 116 -3.91 -4.00 -11.14
CA SER A 116 -4.87 -5.10 -11.03
C SER A 116 -4.55 -6.20 -12.05
N ASP A 117 -4.34 -7.42 -11.58
CA ASP A 117 -4.12 -8.61 -12.42
C ASP A 117 -5.43 -9.30 -12.80
N LYS A 118 -6.40 -9.29 -11.88
CA LYS A 118 -7.69 -9.96 -12.03
C LYS A 118 -8.78 -9.13 -11.37
N THR A 119 -9.93 -9.06 -12.03
CA THR A 119 -11.16 -8.49 -11.50
C THR A 119 -12.30 -9.49 -11.71
N SER A 120 -13.15 -9.67 -10.69
CA SER A 120 -14.30 -10.58 -10.71
C SER A 120 -15.54 -9.89 -10.12
N PHE A 121 -15.98 -8.82 -10.79
CA PHE A 121 -17.23 -8.14 -10.48
C PHE A 121 -18.12 -8.01 -11.71
N THR A 122 -19.40 -8.27 -11.53
CA THR A 122 -20.44 -8.26 -12.56
C THR A 122 -21.26 -6.98 -12.44
N GLY A 123 -20.67 -5.86 -12.85
CA GLY A 123 -21.31 -4.54 -12.85
C GLY A 123 -20.42 -3.48 -13.46
N LEU A 124 -20.83 -2.87 -14.56
CA LEU A 124 -19.95 -2.03 -15.39
C LEU A 124 -19.68 -0.62 -14.83
N PHE A 125 -20.36 -0.17 -13.77
CA PHE A 125 -20.35 1.26 -13.41
C PHE A 125 -20.33 1.61 -11.91
N ASN A 126 -20.45 0.64 -10.99
CA ASN A 126 -20.68 0.99 -9.59
C ASN A 126 -19.55 0.62 -8.63
N TYR A 127 -18.64 -0.31 -8.97
CA TYR A 127 -17.58 -0.70 -8.05
C TYR A 127 -16.52 0.39 -7.86
N TRP A 128 -16.24 0.72 -6.61
CA TRP A 128 -15.07 1.50 -6.23
C TRP A 128 -13.85 0.59 -6.34
N ASN A 129 -13.23 0.59 -7.51
CA ASN A 129 -11.90 0.03 -7.69
C ASN A 129 -10.87 1.17 -7.75
N MET A 130 -9.59 0.86 -7.53
CA MET A 130 -8.47 1.81 -7.65
C MET A 130 -7.60 1.51 -8.88
N PRO A 131 -8.13 1.54 -10.12
CA PRO A 131 -7.40 1.08 -11.30
C PRO A 131 -6.42 2.12 -11.86
N PHE A 132 -6.39 3.33 -11.30
CA PHE A 132 -5.51 4.41 -11.74
C PHE A 132 -4.61 4.86 -10.57
N PRO A 133 -3.40 5.36 -10.87
CA PRO A 133 -2.58 6.05 -9.88
C PRO A 133 -3.39 7.11 -9.15
N ALA A 134 -3.43 7.05 -7.83
CA ALA A 134 -4.18 7.96 -6.99
C ALA A 134 -3.23 8.84 -6.18
N GLU A 135 -3.53 10.14 -6.13
CA GLU A 135 -2.81 11.07 -5.27
C GLU A 135 -3.12 10.81 -3.80
N VAL A 136 -2.06 10.80 -2.98
CA VAL A 136 -2.15 10.59 -1.54
C VAL A 136 -2.32 11.94 -0.85
N ILE A 137 -3.56 12.37 -0.65
CA ILE A 137 -3.87 13.62 0.07
C ILE A 137 -3.41 13.51 1.53
N SER A 138 -3.78 12.42 2.20
CA SER A 138 -3.34 12.09 3.54
C SER A 138 -3.35 10.59 3.76
N LEU A 139 -2.41 10.10 4.57
CA LEU A 139 -2.36 8.71 5.02
C LEU A 139 -1.85 8.72 6.45
N THR A 140 -2.71 8.37 7.39
CA THR A 140 -2.46 8.39 8.84
C THR A 140 -3.05 7.14 9.47
N GLU A 141 -2.53 6.75 10.63
CA GLU A 141 -3.24 5.79 11.47
C GLU A 141 -4.41 6.54 12.16
N THR A 142 -5.57 5.91 12.24
CA THR A 142 -6.65 6.39 13.11
C THR A 142 -6.43 5.83 14.51
N ASP A 143 -6.35 6.72 15.50
CA ASP A 143 -6.26 6.41 16.93
C ASP A 143 -7.50 5.68 17.47
#